data_AF-A0A2P7PYS0-F1
#
_entry.id   AF-A0A2P7PYS0-F1
#
_cell.length_a   1.000
_cell.length_b   1.000
_cell.length_c   1.000
_cell.angle_alpha   90.00
_cell.angle_beta   90.00
_cell.angle_gamma   90.00
#
_symmetry.space_group_name_H-M   'P 1'
#
loop_
_entity.id
_entity.type
_entity.pdbx_description
1 polymer ?
#
loop_
_entity_poly.entity_id
_entity_poly.type
_entity_poly.pdbx_seq_one_letter_code
_entity_poly.pdbx_strand_id
1 'polypeptide(L)'
;MKINYQKELEKIIKDIDEEKVPSLMLHSCCGPCSSYCLEYLSEYFEITVFYYNPNIYPSEEYDFRVEEQKKIIELTKAKNPIHMIEGKYEVEKFYEMAKGLEDIAEGGSRCHKCYEMRLKEAAKIGKENGFDYFTTTLSISPHKNSQVLNKIAEKVGKEIGIAHLPSDFKKNNGYKRSCDITREYGMYRQDYCGCEFSKKETEERNLKKDKENLRKEMIELAENLDENYMKSSDEKIIEGLLKSEEYINSKNIFCYVGKRPEINTSIFIEKAIKDGKTLAVPYCVDDKIMKAYKIESIDDLRVGKYNILEPDPDKSKEIDKEDLDLIVVPCCSVDMDGNRLGFGKGYYDRFLESIKAEKILLIREKQIAKKIAVSKYDVKIEKIITEKGFYKILSD
;
A
#
# COMPACT_ATOMS: atom_id res chain seq x y z
N MET A 1 -31.24 5.19 -11.49
CA MET A 1 -30.75 5.22 -12.89
C MET A 1 -29.40 5.94 -12.92
N LYS A 2 -28.42 5.47 -13.70
CA LYS A 2 -27.09 6.12 -13.81
C LYS A 2 -27.17 7.25 -14.83
N ILE A 3 -26.81 8.47 -14.45
CA ILE A 3 -26.88 9.64 -15.33
C ILE A 3 -25.63 9.69 -16.21
N ASN A 4 -25.80 9.95 -17.50
CA ASN A 4 -24.68 10.17 -18.40
C ASN A 4 -24.30 11.66 -18.39
N TYR A 5 -23.46 12.06 -17.44
CA TYR A 5 -23.07 13.46 -17.27
C TYR A 5 -22.30 14.06 -18.44
N GLN A 6 -21.64 13.24 -19.27
CA GLN A 6 -21.04 13.73 -20.52
C GLN A 6 -22.11 14.21 -21.50
N LYS A 7 -23.23 13.48 -21.61
CA LYS A 7 -24.36 13.92 -22.46
C LYS A 7 -25.06 15.15 -21.91
N GLU A 8 -25.16 15.29 -20.58
CA GLU A 8 -25.74 16.50 -19.97
C GLU A 8 -24.84 17.72 -20.20
N LEU A 9 -23.51 17.56 -20.13
CA LEU A 9 -22.55 18.59 -20.51
C LEU A 9 -22.71 19.01 -21.97
N GLU A 10 -22.76 18.03 -22.89
CA GLU A 10 -22.90 18.28 -24.33
C GLU A 10 -24.20 19.02 -24.69
N LYS A 11 -25.30 18.78 -23.96
CA LYS A 11 -26.54 19.55 -24.15
C LYS A 11 -26.35 21.00 -23.78
N ILE A 12 -25.74 21.28 -22.62
CA ILE A 12 -25.47 22.66 -22.17
C ILE A 12 -24.57 23.36 -23.19
N ILE A 13 -23.50 22.69 -23.63
CA ILE A 13 -22.57 23.24 -24.63
C ILE A 13 -23.29 23.59 -25.94
N LYS A 14 -24.22 22.74 -26.39
CA LYS A 14 -24.98 22.98 -27.63
C LYS A 14 -25.90 24.20 -27.55
N ASP A 15 -26.36 24.54 -26.35
CA ASP A 15 -27.26 25.66 -26.10
C ASP A 15 -26.50 26.97 -25.79
N ILE A 16 -25.16 26.96 -25.82
CA ILE A 16 -24.33 28.17 -25.66
C ILE A 16 -24.42 29.03 -26.92
N ASP A 17 -24.74 30.30 -26.72
CA ASP A 17 -24.69 31.32 -27.76
C ASP A 17 -23.24 31.71 -28.06
N GLU A 18 -22.83 31.61 -29.33
CA GLU A 18 -21.47 31.97 -29.76
C GLU A 18 -21.15 33.46 -29.54
N GLU A 19 -22.17 34.33 -29.47
CA GLU A 19 -21.99 35.76 -29.19
C GLU A 19 -21.83 36.06 -27.69
N LYS A 20 -22.15 35.10 -26.80
CA LYS A 20 -22.05 35.27 -25.34
C LYS A 20 -21.45 34.03 -24.68
N VAL A 21 -20.12 34.02 -24.59
CA VAL A 21 -19.36 32.97 -23.91
C VAL A 21 -19.65 32.99 -22.40
N PRO A 22 -20.18 31.90 -21.81
CA PRO A 22 -20.45 31.84 -20.38
C PRO A 22 -19.16 31.68 -19.56
N SER A 23 -19.19 32.23 -18.35
CA SER A 23 -18.09 32.16 -17.38
C SER A 23 -18.14 30.87 -16.56
N LEU A 24 -16.99 30.23 -16.36
CA LEU A 24 -16.86 28.97 -15.62
C LEU A 24 -15.81 29.05 -14.51
N MET A 25 -16.26 28.84 -13.28
CA MET A 25 -15.41 28.57 -12.12
C MET A 25 -15.00 27.10 -12.09
N LEU A 26 -13.78 26.79 -12.53
CA LEU A 26 -13.26 25.43 -12.61
C LEU A 26 -12.38 25.10 -11.40
N HIS A 27 -12.90 24.28 -10.50
CA HIS A 27 -12.11 23.79 -9.37
C HIS A 27 -11.07 22.73 -9.80
N SER A 28 -9.81 22.95 -9.44
CA SER A 28 -8.69 22.02 -9.69
C SER A 28 -7.88 21.69 -8.43
N CYS A 29 -7.28 20.49 -8.41
CA CYS A 29 -6.30 20.04 -7.40
C CYS A 29 -4.89 19.77 -7.91
N CYS A 30 -4.70 19.68 -9.23
CA CYS A 30 -3.41 19.36 -9.83
C CYS A 30 -3.44 19.62 -11.34
N GLY A 31 -2.32 20.09 -11.88
CA GLY A 31 -2.15 20.37 -13.31
C GLY A 31 -2.48 19.18 -14.23
N PRO A 32 -2.02 17.94 -13.97
CA PRO A 32 -2.30 16.80 -14.84
C PRO A 32 -3.77 16.42 -14.99
N CYS A 33 -4.60 16.69 -13.97
CA CYS A 33 -6.04 16.44 -14.07
C CYS A 33 -6.78 17.61 -14.73
N SER A 34 -6.27 18.84 -14.61
CA SER A 34 -6.87 19.96 -15.32
C SER A 34 -6.55 19.98 -16.80
N SER A 35 -5.42 19.42 -17.25
CA SER A 35 -4.92 19.55 -18.64
C SER A 35 -6.00 19.35 -19.72
N TYR A 36 -6.58 18.16 -19.82
CA TYR A 36 -7.66 17.89 -20.78
C TYR A 36 -8.93 18.71 -20.49
N CYS A 37 -9.23 18.99 -19.23
CA CYS A 37 -10.41 19.80 -18.89
C CYS A 37 -10.27 21.23 -19.44
N LEU A 38 -9.08 21.82 -19.34
CA LEU A 38 -8.77 23.14 -19.89
C LEU A 38 -8.77 23.12 -21.42
N GLU A 39 -8.12 22.12 -22.03
CA GLU A 39 -8.13 21.91 -23.49
C GLU A 39 -9.56 21.80 -24.02
N TYR A 40 -10.44 21.06 -23.35
CA TYR A 40 -11.79 20.82 -23.83
C TYR A 40 -12.76 21.98 -23.55
N LEU A 41 -12.76 22.50 -22.32
CA LEU A 41 -13.75 23.49 -21.90
C LEU A 41 -13.44 24.90 -22.41
N SER A 42 -12.17 25.22 -22.68
CA SER A 42 -11.78 26.56 -23.12
C SER A 42 -12.33 26.93 -24.50
N GLU A 43 -12.77 25.94 -25.28
CA GLU A 43 -13.47 26.14 -26.55
C GLU A 43 -14.87 26.77 -26.38
N TYR A 44 -15.47 26.63 -25.20
CA TYR A 44 -16.88 26.96 -24.95
C TYR A 44 -17.12 27.92 -23.77
N PHE A 45 -16.16 28.03 -22.84
CA PHE A 45 -16.29 28.82 -21.62
C PHE A 45 -15.09 29.74 -21.43
N GLU A 46 -15.31 30.88 -20.78
CA GLU A 46 -14.26 31.69 -20.18
C GLU A 46 -13.92 31.10 -18.80
N ILE A 47 -12.70 30.59 -18.63
CA ILE A 47 -12.36 29.75 -17.48
C ILE A 47 -11.57 30.56 -16.46
N THR A 48 -12.03 30.50 -15.21
CA THR A 48 -11.18 30.80 -14.05
C THR A 48 -10.93 29.51 -13.27
N VAL A 49 -9.68 29.08 -13.21
CA VAL A 49 -9.25 27.94 -12.41
C VAL A 49 -9.16 28.37 -10.95
N PHE A 50 -9.98 27.78 -10.10
CA PHE A 50 -9.79 27.86 -8.65
C PHE A 50 -8.96 26.67 -8.18
N TYR A 51 -7.68 26.90 -7.92
CA TYR A 51 -6.82 25.88 -7.35
C TYR A 51 -7.04 25.82 -5.85
N TYR A 52 -7.68 24.75 -5.39
CA TYR A 52 -7.97 24.56 -3.97
C TYR A 52 -7.90 23.09 -3.59
N ASN A 53 -6.86 22.76 -2.84
CA ASN A 53 -6.61 21.40 -2.38
C ASN A 53 -5.91 21.44 -1.02
N PRO A 54 -6.62 21.86 0.05
CA PRO A 54 -6.03 22.06 1.37
C PRO A 54 -5.51 20.77 2.00
N ASN A 55 -5.91 19.61 1.45
CA ASN A 55 -5.50 18.32 1.95
C ASN A 55 -4.17 17.82 1.37
N ILE A 56 -3.44 18.60 0.56
CA ILE A 56 -2.16 18.12 0.03
C ILE A 56 -1.15 17.97 1.17
N TYR A 57 -0.45 16.85 1.19
CA TYR A 57 0.59 16.51 2.15
C TYR A 57 1.71 15.74 1.45
N PRO A 58 2.99 16.08 1.69
CA PRO A 58 3.44 17.13 2.61
C PRO A 58 3.24 18.54 1.99
N SER A 59 3.51 19.60 2.73
CA SER A 59 3.28 20.98 2.27
C SER A 59 4.06 21.32 1.00
N GLU A 60 5.25 20.76 0.82
CA GLU A 60 6.07 20.97 -0.38
C GLU A 60 5.40 20.43 -1.65
N GLU A 61 4.58 19.38 -1.52
CA GLU A 61 3.78 18.87 -2.63
C GLU A 61 2.70 19.90 -3.06
N TYR A 62 2.20 20.71 -2.12
CA TYR A 62 1.18 21.72 -2.43
C TYR A 62 1.75 22.75 -3.39
N ASP A 63 2.88 23.35 -3.00
CA ASP A 63 3.58 24.37 -3.79
C ASP A 63 3.96 23.81 -5.17
N PHE A 64 4.50 22.60 -5.20
CA PHE A 64 4.86 21.94 -6.45
C PHE A 64 3.64 21.76 -7.39
N ARG A 65 2.50 21.32 -6.85
CA ARG A 65 1.28 21.13 -7.66
C ARG A 65 0.63 22.45 -8.09
N VAL A 66 0.81 23.54 -7.34
CA VAL A 66 0.42 24.90 -7.75
C VAL A 66 1.23 25.33 -8.97
N GLU A 67 2.55 25.16 -8.94
CA GLU A 67 3.42 25.52 -10.06
C GLU A 67 3.12 24.69 -11.31
N GLU A 68 2.87 23.39 -11.15
CA GLU A 68 2.40 22.54 -12.27
C GLU A 68 1.03 22.97 -12.81
N GLN A 69 0.15 23.52 -11.96
CA GLN A 69 -1.14 24.09 -12.38
C GLN A 69 -0.95 25.38 -13.20
N LYS A 70 -0.04 26.26 -12.79
CA LYS A 70 0.30 27.48 -13.54
C LYS A 70 0.90 27.13 -14.90
N LYS A 71 1.87 26.22 -14.92
CA LYS A 71 2.52 25.73 -16.14
C LYS A 71 1.52 25.17 -17.15
N ILE A 72 0.55 24.35 -16.73
CA ILE A 72 -0.43 23.81 -17.69
C ILE A 72 -1.39 24.88 -18.22
N ILE A 73 -1.70 25.91 -17.44
CA ILE A 73 -2.52 27.03 -17.93
C ILE A 73 -1.76 27.77 -19.04
N GLU A 74 -0.47 28.06 -18.85
CA GLU A 74 0.37 28.70 -19.87
C GLU A 74 0.53 27.85 -21.15
N LEU A 75 0.64 26.54 -21.00
CA LEU A 75 0.81 25.62 -22.13
C LEU A 75 -0.50 25.32 -22.87
N THR A 76 -1.66 25.59 -22.26
CA THR A 76 -2.95 25.32 -22.90
C THR A 76 -3.20 26.35 -24.00
N LYS A 77 -3.34 25.87 -25.25
CA LYS A 77 -3.75 26.70 -26.39
C LYS A 77 -5.25 26.94 -26.36
N ALA A 78 -5.68 27.78 -25.43
CA ALA A 78 -7.08 28.07 -25.18
C ALA A 78 -7.66 29.08 -26.19
N LYS A 79 -8.89 28.83 -26.65
CA LYS A 79 -9.64 29.81 -27.47
C LYS A 79 -9.96 31.08 -26.68
N ASN A 80 -10.31 30.92 -25.40
CA ASN A 80 -10.60 32.01 -24.47
C ASN A 80 -9.50 32.11 -23.38
N PRO A 81 -9.23 33.30 -22.81
CA PRO A 81 -8.28 33.45 -21.70
C PRO A 81 -8.62 32.53 -20.52
N ILE A 82 -7.58 31.99 -19.89
CA ILE A 82 -7.69 31.19 -18.67
C ILE A 82 -7.05 31.98 -17.53
N HIS A 83 -7.84 32.27 -16.51
CA HIS A 83 -7.39 32.91 -15.28
C HIS A 83 -7.18 31.87 -14.17
N MET A 84 -6.43 32.24 -13.13
CA MET A 84 -6.23 31.40 -11.95
C MET A 84 -6.42 32.19 -10.67
N ILE A 85 -7.18 31.60 -9.75
CA ILE A 85 -7.30 32.02 -8.35
C ILE A 85 -6.71 30.89 -7.50
N GLU A 86 -5.69 31.22 -6.72
CA GLU A 86 -5.13 30.29 -5.74
C GLU A 86 -5.90 30.41 -4.42
N GLY A 87 -6.47 29.30 -3.95
CA GLY A 87 -7.12 29.22 -2.65
C GLY A 87 -6.10 29.14 -1.52
N LYS A 88 -6.54 29.43 -0.29
CA LYS A 88 -5.69 29.33 0.90
C LYS A 88 -5.37 27.86 1.21
N TYR A 89 -4.10 27.57 1.54
CA TYR A 89 -3.71 26.26 2.05
C TYR A 89 -4.10 26.11 3.52
N GLU A 90 -5.34 25.63 3.76
CA GLU A 90 -5.95 25.52 5.10
C GLU A 90 -6.04 24.04 5.54
N VAL A 91 -4.88 23.44 5.83
CA VAL A 91 -4.78 22.01 6.12
C VAL A 91 -5.58 21.60 7.37
N GLU A 92 -5.75 22.51 8.33
CA GLU A 92 -6.51 22.30 9.56
C GLU A 92 -7.98 21.99 9.26
N LYS A 93 -8.58 22.66 8.27
CA LYS A 93 -9.96 22.37 7.83
C LYS A 93 -10.10 20.94 7.32
N PHE A 94 -9.07 20.44 6.63
CA PHE A 94 -9.07 19.05 6.17
C PHE A 94 -8.98 18.08 7.34
N TYR A 95 -8.08 18.30 8.30
CA TYR A 95 -7.95 17.41 9.46
C TYR A 95 -9.19 17.42 10.36
N GLU A 96 -9.80 18.59 10.58
CA GLU A 96 -11.07 18.68 11.31
C GLU A 96 -12.18 17.89 10.61
N MET A 97 -12.28 18.01 9.28
CA MET A 97 -13.24 17.25 8.47
C MET A 97 -12.97 15.74 8.50
N ALA A 98 -11.69 15.34 8.49
CA ALA A 98 -11.26 13.95 8.46
C ALA A 98 -11.34 13.25 9.82
N LYS A 99 -11.57 13.99 10.91
CA LYS A 99 -11.65 13.45 12.28
C LYS A 99 -12.68 12.34 12.38
N GLY A 100 -12.26 11.16 12.84
CA GLY A 100 -13.07 9.95 12.93
C GLY A 100 -13.30 9.22 11.59
N LEU A 101 -12.61 9.62 10.53
CA LEU A 101 -12.64 9.02 9.19
C LEU A 101 -11.23 8.66 8.67
N GLU A 102 -10.22 8.69 9.53
CA GLU A 102 -8.80 8.53 9.20
C GLU A 102 -8.54 7.17 8.54
N ASP A 103 -9.16 6.10 9.06
CA ASP A 103 -8.99 4.72 8.59
C ASP A 103 -9.94 4.34 7.42
N ILE A 104 -10.75 5.27 6.92
CA ILE A 104 -11.63 5.02 5.77
C ILE A 104 -10.79 5.03 4.50
N ALA A 105 -10.74 3.89 3.80
CA ALA A 105 -10.01 3.74 2.54
C ALA A 105 -10.33 4.81 1.48
N GLU A 106 -9.36 5.09 0.60
CA GLU A 106 -9.54 6.02 -0.51
C GLU A 106 -10.79 5.68 -1.36
N GLY A 107 -11.55 6.71 -1.72
CA GLY A 107 -12.84 6.58 -2.40
C GLY A 107 -14.03 6.36 -1.46
N GLY A 108 -13.80 6.20 -0.15
CA GLY A 108 -14.85 6.12 0.86
C GLY A 108 -15.42 7.46 1.31
N SER A 109 -16.12 7.45 2.45
CA SER A 109 -16.83 8.62 3.01
C SER A 109 -15.91 9.81 3.32
N ARG A 110 -14.65 9.57 3.73
CA ARG A 110 -13.61 10.61 3.89
C ARG A 110 -13.43 11.41 2.61
N CYS A 111 -13.28 10.72 1.48
CA CYS A 111 -13.12 11.35 0.18
C CYS A 111 -14.38 12.12 -0.23
N HIS A 112 -15.59 11.60 0.05
CA HIS A 112 -16.83 12.31 -0.24
C HIS A 112 -16.94 13.65 0.51
N LYS A 113 -16.63 13.67 1.81
CA LYS A 113 -16.59 14.92 2.58
C LYS A 113 -15.50 15.89 2.09
N CYS A 114 -14.32 15.37 1.71
CA CYS A 114 -13.28 16.18 1.10
C CYS A 114 -13.74 16.83 -0.23
N TYR A 115 -14.44 16.08 -1.08
CA TYR A 115 -15.01 16.63 -2.32
C TYR A 115 -16.04 17.71 -2.04
N GLU A 116 -16.94 17.49 -1.08
CA GLU A 116 -17.96 18.48 -0.67
C GLU A 116 -17.30 19.76 -0.14
N MET A 117 -16.30 19.65 0.74
CA MET A 117 -15.55 20.78 1.26
C MET A 117 -14.94 21.64 0.13
N ARG A 118 -14.24 20.99 -0.80
CA ARG A 118 -13.56 21.68 -1.90
C ARG A 118 -14.54 22.29 -2.91
N LEU A 119 -15.62 21.58 -3.22
CA LEU A 119 -16.66 22.08 -4.12
C LEU A 119 -17.46 23.22 -3.49
N LYS A 120 -17.71 23.20 -2.18
CA LYS A 120 -18.36 24.30 -1.47
C LYS A 120 -17.55 25.58 -1.58
N GLU A 121 -16.24 25.50 -1.40
CA GLU A 121 -15.38 26.68 -1.52
C GLU A 121 -15.36 27.22 -2.95
N ALA A 122 -15.24 26.34 -3.95
CA ALA A 122 -15.29 26.74 -5.36
C ALA A 122 -16.62 27.41 -5.74
N ALA A 123 -17.74 26.85 -5.28
CA ALA A 123 -19.06 27.40 -5.54
C ALA A 123 -19.27 28.76 -4.85
N LYS A 124 -18.75 28.96 -3.64
CA LYS A 124 -18.80 30.27 -2.95
C LYS A 124 -18.06 31.33 -3.74
N ILE A 125 -16.79 31.08 -4.09
CA ILE A 125 -15.97 32.01 -4.89
C ILE A 125 -16.64 32.27 -6.24
N GLY A 126 -17.14 31.23 -6.91
CA GLY A 126 -17.89 31.38 -8.16
C GLY A 126 -19.11 32.29 -8.01
N LYS A 127 -19.91 32.10 -6.94
CA LYS A 127 -21.11 32.91 -6.69
C LYS A 127 -20.79 34.36 -6.36
N GLU A 128 -19.80 34.59 -5.50
CA GLU A 128 -19.36 35.92 -5.08
C GLU A 128 -18.84 36.75 -6.25
N ASN A 129 -18.20 36.10 -7.23
CA ASN A 129 -17.68 36.74 -8.44
C ASN A 129 -18.65 36.70 -9.63
N GLY A 130 -19.88 36.22 -9.43
CA GLY A 130 -20.93 36.25 -10.45
C GLY A 130 -20.77 35.28 -11.63
N PHE A 131 -20.06 34.16 -11.43
CA PHE A 131 -19.89 33.15 -12.47
C PHE A 131 -21.21 32.45 -12.83
N ASP A 132 -21.38 32.13 -14.13
CA ASP A 132 -22.56 31.41 -14.62
C ASP A 132 -22.58 29.97 -14.12
N TYR A 133 -21.42 29.30 -14.18
CA TYR A 133 -21.26 27.91 -13.80
C TYR A 133 -20.07 27.66 -12.87
N PHE A 134 -20.13 26.56 -12.13
CA PHE A 134 -18.96 25.94 -11.51
C PHE A 134 -18.90 24.44 -11.77
N THR A 135 -17.69 23.86 -11.78
CA THR A 135 -17.49 22.40 -11.86
C THR A 135 -16.12 22.02 -11.29
N THR A 136 -15.73 20.75 -11.45
CA THR A 136 -14.43 20.26 -10.99
C THR A 136 -13.73 19.33 -11.96
N THR A 137 -12.40 19.46 -12.04
CA THR A 137 -11.52 18.54 -12.76
C THR A 137 -11.46 17.15 -12.12
N LEU A 138 -11.94 16.97 -10.88
CA LEU A 138 -11.94 15.69 -10.17
C LEU A 138 -12.63 14.56 -10.94
N SER A 139 -13.60 14.87 -11.81
CA SER A 139 -14.35 13.88 -12.57
C SER A 139 -13.51 13.16 -13.63
N ILE A 140 -12.33 13.69 -14.01
CA ILE A 140 -11.38 13.06 -14.93
C ILE A 140 -10.65 11.85 -14.33
N SER A 141 -10.53 11.79 -13.01
CA SER A 141 -9.72 10.77 -12.34
C SER A 141 -10.41 9.39 -12.42
N PRO A 142 -9.70 8.33 -12.87
CA PRO A 142 -10.27 6.98 -12.96
C PRO A 142 -10.62 6.40 -11.59
N HIS A 143 -9.97 6.90 -10.53
CA HIS A 143 -10.18 6.48 -9.15
C HIS A 143 -11.33 7.19 -8.45
N LYS A 144 -11.93 8.22 -9.07
CA LYS A 144 -13.02 9.00 -8.49
C LYS A 144 -14.35 8.68 -9.15
N ASN A 145 -15.41 8.54 -8.36
CA ASN A 145 -16.74 8.24 -8.89
C ASN A 145 -17.42 9.52 -9.40
N SER A 146 -17.60 9.63 -10.74
CA SER A 146 -18.24 10.81 -11.36
C SER A 146 -19.69 10.98 -10.92
N GLN A 147 -20.41 9.90 -10.60
CA GLN A 147 -21.78 10.00 -10.12
C GLN A 147 -21.87 10.64 -8.74
N VAL A 148 -20.92 10.31 -7.85
CA VAL A 148 -20.87 10.90 -6.51
C VAL A 148 -20.47 12.37 -6.60
N LEU A 149 -19.43 12.68 -7.38
CA LEU A 149 -18.96 14.06 -7.58
C LEU A 149 -20.07 14.99 -8.09
N ASN A 150 -20.80 14.59 -9.13
CA ASN A 150 -21.87 15.41 -9.68
C ASN A 150 -23.05 15.57 -8.71
N LYS A 151 -23.41 14.54 -7.94
CA LYS A 151 -24.46 14.66 -6.92
C LYS A 151 -24.06 15.65 -5.81
N ILE A 152 -22.81 15.59 -5.36
CA ILE A 152 -22.28 16.53 -4.36
C ILE A 152 -22.29 17.94 -4.95
N ALA A 153 -21.76 18.13 -6.15
CA ALA A 153 -21.69 19.43 -6.79
C ALA A 153 -23.09 20.02 -7.06
N GLU A 154 -24.05 19.22 -7.51
CA GLU A 154 -25.43 19.68 -7.69
C GLU A 154 -26.07 20.14 -6.38
N LYS A 155 -25.89 19.37 -5.29
CA LYS A 155 -26.35 19.75 -3.95
C LYS A 155 -25.72 21.07 -3.52
N VAL A 156 -24.39 21.18 -3.65
CA VAL A 156 -23.62 22.38 -3.27
C VAL A 156 -24.05 23.60 -4.09
N GLY A 157 -24.25 23.45 -5.40
CA GLY A 157 -24.70 24.51 -6.28
C GLY A 157 -26.09 25.03 -5.89
N LYS A 158 -27.02 24.13 -5.54
CA LYS A 158 -28.35 24.48 -5.01
C LYS A 158 -28.27 25.22 -3.68
N GLU A 159 -27.40 24.79 -2.77
CA GLU A 159 -27.21 25.44 -1.45
C GLU A 159 -26.65 26.86 -1.58
N ILE A 160 -25.71 27.10 -2.51
CA ILE A 160 -25.00 28.38 -2.66
C ILE A 160 -25.68 29.31 -3.68
N GLY A 161 -26.45 28.76 -4.61
CA GLY A 161 -27.15 29.52 -5.65
C GLY A 161 -26.30 29.80 -6.89
N ILE A 162 -25.46 28.84 -7.30
CA ILE A 162 -24.69 28.86 -8.56
C ILE A 162 -24.94 27.56 -9.34
N ALA A 163 -25.03 27.63 -10.68
CA ALA A 163 -25.32 26.47 -11.49
C ALA A 163 -24.12 25.52 -11.56
N HIS A 164 -24.37 24.23 -11.28
CA HIS A 164 -23.37 23.18 -11.47
C HIS A 164 -23.31 22.78 -12.94
N LEU A 165 -22.11 22.82 -13.55
CA LEU A 165 -21.87 22.27 -14.87
C LEU A 165 -21.57 20.75 -14.74
N PRO A 166 -22.50 19.86 -15.11
CA PRO A 166 -22.30 18.41 -15.03
C PRO A 166 -21.08 17.96 -15.82
N SER A 167 -20.29 17.03 -15.30
CA SER A 167 -19.09 16.57 -15.99
C SER A 167 -18.69 15.11 -15.70
N ASP A 168 -18.25 14.41 -16.74
CA ASP A 168 -17.53 13.13 -16.63
C ASP A 168 -16.36 13.11 -17.62
N PHE A 169 -15.31 13.87 -17.31
CA PHE A 169 -14.16 14.06 -18.19
C PHE A 169 -13.34 12.78 -18.46
N LYS A 170 -13.70 11.63 -17.87
CA LYS A 170 -13.14 10.33 -18.28
C LYS A 170 -13.66 9.86 -19.63
N LYS A 171 -14.86 10.29 -20.01
CA LYS A 171 -15.52 9.88 -21.26
C LYS A 171 -14.76 10.45 -22.46
N ASN A 172 -15.06 9.92 -23.64
CA ASN A 172 -14.46 10.35 -24.90
C ASN A 172 -12.91 10.36 -24.87
N ASN A 173 -12.31 9.39 -24.18
CA ASN A 173 -10.86 9.27 -23.97
C ASN A 173 -10.19 10.44 -23.22
N GLY A 174 -10.95 11.27 -22.49
CA GLY A 174 -10.40 12.44 -21.81
C GLY A 174 -9.31 12.11 -20.78
N TYR A 175 -9.46 11.02 -20.01
CA TYR A 175 -8.38 10.58 -19.11
C TYR A 175 -7.11 10.19 -19.89
N LYS A 176 -7.25 9.46 -21.00
CA LYS A 176 -6.12 9.10 -21.86
C LYS A 176 -5.45 10.35 -22.42
N ARG A 177 -6.23 11.32 -22.92
CA ARG A 177 -5.72 12.60 -23.41
C ARG A 177 -4.95 13.36 -22.32
N SER A 178 -5.45 13.37 -21.08
CA SER A 178 -4.72 13.97 -19.95
C SER A 178 -3.33 13.33 -19.74
N CYS A 179 -3.23 12.00 -19.90
CA CYS A 179 -1.97 11.27 -19.77
C CYS A 179 -1.03 11.57 -20.96
N ASP A 180 -1.57 11.73 -22.16
CA ASP A 180 -0.80 12.08 -23.35
C ASP A 180 -0.22 13.51 -23.19
N ILE A 181 -1.02 14.47 -22.73
CA ILE A 181 -0.57 15.85 -22.45
C ILE A 181 0.54 15.87 -21.39
N THR A 182 0.38 15.11 -20.29
CA THR A 182 1.42 14.99 -19.26
C THR A 182 2.74 14.48 -19.85
N ARG A 183 2.69 13.49 -20.76
CA ARG A 183 3.88 12.95 -21.43
C ARG A 183 4.50 13.95 -22.41
N GLU A 184 3.66 14.65 -23.19
CA GLU A 184 4.09 15.65 -24.17
C GLU A 184 4.87 16.80 -23.51
N TYR A 185 4.40 17.30 -22.37
CA TYR A 185 5.00 18.44 -21.68
C TYR A 185 5.92 18.07 -20.51
N GLY A 186 6.23 16.77 -20.33
CA GLY A 186 7.08 16.29 -19.24
C GLY A 186 6.57 16.69 -17.86
N MET A 187 5.26 16.68 -17.66
CA MET A 187 4.64 17.08 -16.40
C MET A 187 4.78 16.00 -15.34
N TYR A 188 4.86 16.41 -14.09
CA TYR A 188 4.77 15.50 -12.96
C TYR A 188 3.35 14.96 -12.84
N ARG A 189 3.21 13.64 -12.64
CA ARG A 189 1.94 12.98 -12.35
C ARG A 189 2.05 12.17 -11.07
N GLN A 190 1.38 12.66 -10.04
CA GLN A 190 1.26 12.05 -8.74
C GLN A 190 0.68 10.62 -8.78
N ASP A 191 1.14 9.78 -7.86
CA ASP A 191 0.70 8.39 -7.66
C ASP A 191 -0.28 8.21 -6.48
N TYR A 192 -0.65 9.31 -5.80
CA TYR A 192 -1.64 9.39 -4.73
C TYR A 192 -2.52 10.64 -4.85
N CYS A 193 -3.68 10.66 -4.18
CA CYS A 193 -4.66 11.75 -4.33
C CYS A 193 -4.14 13.11 -3.83
N GLY A 194 -3.25 13.11 -2.84
CA GLY A 194 -2.67 14.29 -2.23
C GLY A 194 -2.73 14.29 -0.70
N CYS A 195 -3.68 13.62 -0.06
CA CYS A 195 -3.73 13.59 1.41
C CYS A 195 -2.79 12.57 2.04
N GLU A 196 -2.38 12.84 3.29
CA GLU A 196 -1.52 11.98 4.10
C GLU A 196 -2.04 10.53 4.14
N PHE A 197 -3.36 10.35 4.30
CA PHE A 197 -3.95 9.02 4.33
C PHE A 197 -3.82 8.27 2.99
N SER A 198 -4.07 8.95 1.86
CA SER A 198 -3.90 8.37 0.53
C SER A 198 -2.42 8.09 0.23
N LYS A 199 -1.51 8.94 0.73
CA LYS A 199 -0.06 8.73 0.64
C LYS A 199 0.34 7.45 1.38
N LYS A 200 -0.09 7.30 2.64
CA LYS A 200 0.15 6.11 3.46
C LYS A 200 -0.42 4.84 2.82
N GLU A 201 -1.64 4.89 2.30
CA GLU A 201 -2.25 3.76 1.57
C GLU A 201 -1.40 3.36 0.33
N THR A 202 -0.88 4.34 -0.42
CA THR A 202 0.03 4.09 -1.56
C THR A 202 1.36 3.50 -1.12
N GLU A 203 1.97 4.02 -0.05
CA GLU A 203 3.22 3.50 0.52
C GLU A 203 3.05 2.05 1.01
N GLU A 204 1.97 1.74 1.73
CA GLU A 204 1.66 0.38 2.18
C GLU A 204 1.46 -0.59 1.00
N ARG A 205 0.76 -0.14 -0.05
CA ARG A 205 0.57 -0.92 -1.27
C ARG A 205 1.89 -1.18 -2.00
N ASN A 206 2.74 -0.17 -2.13
CA ASN A 206 4.05 -0.30 -2.78
C ASN A 206 4.95 -1.25 -1.97
N LEU A 207 5.01 -1.09 -0.65
CA LEU A 207 5.73 -1.98 0.26
C LEU A 207 5.27 -3.44 0.12
N LYS A 208 3.96 -3.67 0.07
CA LYS A 208 3.39 -5.01 -0.13
C LYS A 208 3.82 -5.60 -1.48
N LYS A 209 3.76 -4.80 -2.54
CA LYS A 209 4.16 -5.21 -3.90
C LYS A 209 5.65 -5.56 -3.97
N ASP A 210 6.51 -4.76 -3.36
CA ASP A 210 7.95 -5.02 -3.32
C ASP A 210 8.26 -6.32 -2.58
N LYS A 211 7.62 -6.56 -1.43
CA LYS A 211 7.73 -7.84 -0.72
C LYS A 211 7.20 -9.02 -1.53
N GLU A 212 6.10 -8.85 -2.25
CA GLU A 212 5.55 -9.91 -3.11
C GLU A 212 6.48 -10.25 -4.27
N ASN A 213 7.09 -9.25 -4.90
CA ASN A 213 8.06 -9.45 -5.97
C ASN A 213 9.32 -10.15 -5.46
N LEU A 214 9.93 -9.65 -4.38
CA LEU A 214 11.11 -10.26 -3.77
C LEU A 214 10.82 -11.69 -3.30
N ARG A 215 9.61 -11.95 -2.78
CA ARG A 215 9.21 -13.30 -2.36
C ARG A 215 9.17 -14.26 -3.53
N LYS A 216 8.59 -13.84 -4.67
CA LYS A 216 8.57 -14.66 -5.89
C LYS A 216 9.98 -14.97 -6.37
N GLU A 217 10.83 -13.94 -6.44
CA GLU A 217 12.24 -14.07 -6.84
C GLU A 217 12.99 -15.07 -5.95
N MET A 218 12.83 -14.96 -4.62
CA MET A 218 13.56 -15.80 -3.66
C MET A 218 13.05 -17.23 -3.61
N ILE A 219 11.74 -17.45 -3.81
CA ILE A 219 11.17 -18.80 -3.94
C ILE A 219 11.67 -19.46 -5.24
N GLU A 220 11.61 -18.74 -6.36
CA GLU A 220 12.10 -19.24 -7.65
C GLU A 220 13.61 -19.55 -7.59
N LEU A 221 14.40 -18.68 -6.94
CA LEU A 221 15.81 -18.95 -6.69
C LEU A 221 16.00 -20.23 -5.88
N ALA A 222 15.25 -20.41 -4.79
CA ALA A 222 15.37 -21.57 -3.91
C ALA A 222 14.95 -22.89 -4.59
N GLU A 223 13.93 -22.86 -5.45
CA GLU A 223 13.48 -24.03 -6.22
C GLU A 223 14.50 -24.49 -7.27
N ASN A 224 15.26 -23.54 -7.83
CA ASN A 224 16.26 -23.76 -8.88
C ASN A 224 17.69 -23.97 -8.33
N LEU A 225 17.88 -24.06 -7.01
CA LEU A 225 19.17 -24.42 -6.45
C LEU A 225 19.55 -25.86 -6.79
N ASP A 226 20.85 -26.08 -7.03
CA ASP A 226 21.41 -27.41 -7.24
C ASP A 226 21.18 -28.31 -6.01
N GLU A 227 20.74 -29.55 -6.23
CA GLU A 227 20.36 -30.47 -5.16
C GLU A 227 21.54 -30.87 -4.26
N ASN A 228 22.75 -30.98 -4.81
CA ASN A 228 23.96 -31.28 -4.01
C ASN A 228 24.34 -30.08 -3.15
N TYR A 229 24.22 -28.87 -3.69
CA TYR A 229 24.38 -27.64 -2.90
C TYR A 229 23.34 -27.56 -1.78
N MET A 230 22.06 -27.81 -2.06
CA MET A 230 21.01 -27.78 -1.03
C MET A 230 21.30 -28.78 0.08
N LYS A 231 21.62 -30.03 -0.26
CA LYS A 231 21.91 -31.06 0.76
C LYS A 231 23.12 -30.68 1.61
N SER A 232 24.22 -30.29 0.97
CA SER A 232 25.46 -29.94 1.69
C SER A 232 25.35 -28.64 2.50
N SER A 233 24.54 -27.67 2.06
CA SER A 233 24.27 -26.46 2.82
C SER A 233 23.35 -26.72 4.01
N ASP A 234 22.28 -27.50 3.84
CA ASP A 234 21.38 -27.89 4.93
C ASP A 234 22.13 -28.64 6.03
N GLU A 235 22.98 -29.62 5.68
CA GLU A 235 23.80 -30.35 6.65
C GLU A 235 24.69 -29.42 7.48
N LYS A 236 25.38 -28.46 6.84
CA LYS A 236 26.24 -27.49 7.53
C LYS A 236 25.45 -26.51 8.41
N ILE A 237 24.29 -26.06 7.94
CA ILE A 237 23.43 -25.15 8.70
C ILE A 237 22.91 -25.85 9.96
N ILE A 238 22.47 -27.09 9.84
CA ILE A 238 21.98 -27.88 10.98
C ILE A 238 23.13 -28.20 11.94
N GLU A 239 24.32 -28.54 11.44
CA GLU A 239 25.50 -28.71 12.28
C GLU A 239 25.87 -27.42 13.04
N GLY A 240 25.79 -26.27 12.37
CA GLY A 240 26.00 -24.95 12.98
C GLY A 240 24.99 -24.66 14.08
N LEU A 241 23.71 -24.94 13.84
CA LEU A 241 22.64 -24.77 14.85
C LEU A 241 22.88 -25.66 16.07
N LEU A 242 23.22 -26.94 15.88
CA LEU A 242 23.47 -27.89 16.96
C LEU A 242 24.71 -27.53 17.81
N LYS A 243 25.64 -26.73 17.27
CA LYS A 243 26.83 -26.24 18.00
C LYS A 243 26.63 -24.86 18.62
N SER A 244 25.52 -24.19 18.33
CA SER A 244 25.25 -22.84 18.83
C SER A 244 25.00 -22.82 20.35
N GLU A 245 25.40 -21.75 21.02
CA GLU A 245 25.15 -21.57 22.46
C GLU A 245 23.65 -21.52 22.76
N GLU A 246 22.88 -20.92 21.85
CA GLU A 246 21.43 -20.83 21.93
C GLU A 246 20.78 -22.22 21.98
N TYR A 247 21.22 -23.14 21.14
CA TYR A 247 20.73 -24.52 21.19
C TYR A 247 21.17 -25.24 22.46
N ILE A 248 22.47 -25.16 22.79
CA ILE A 248 23.05 -25.86 23.95
C ILE A 248 22.32 -25.48 25.24
N ASN A 249 22.07 -24.18 25.44
CA ASN A 249 21.45 -23.63 26.65
C ASN A 249 19.92 -23.70 26.67
N SER A 250 19.27 -23.91 25.53
CA SER A 250 17.80 -24.05 25.45
C SER A 250 17.31 -25.38 26.02
N LYS A 251 16.08 -25.43 26.54
CA LYS A 251 15.38 -26.67 26.92
C LYS A 251 14.11 -26.85 26.09
N ASN A 252 13.34 -25.78 25.93
CA ASN A 252 12.10 -25.75 25.16
C ASN A 252 12.35 -25.06 23.83
N ILE A 253 12.25 -25.81 22.73
CA ILE A 253 12.60 -25.35 21.38
C ILE A 253 11.36 -25.38 20.51
N PHE A 254 11.11 -24.31 19.77
CA PHE A 254 10.14 -24.28 18.68
C PHE A 254 10.85 -24.35 17.33
N CYS A 255 10.46 -25.29 16.48
CA CYS A 255 11.03 -25.44 15.14
C CYS A 255 9.93 -25.63 14.10
N TYR A 256 10.06 -24.97 12.96
CA TYR A 256 9.21 -25.25 11.80
C TYR A 256 9.59 -26.61 11.18
N VAL A 257 8.65 -27.26 10.52
CA VAL A 257 8.89 -28.53 9.81
C VAL A 257 9.16 -28.21 8.34
N GLY A 258 10.43 -28.00 8.01
CA GLY A 258 10.87 -27.54 6.69
C GLY A 258 10.78 -28.62 5.63
N LYS A 259 10.26 -28.26 4.45
CA LYS A 259 10.28 -29.09 3.23
C LYS A 259 10.78 -28.27 2.06
N ARG A 260 11.31 -28.92 1.02
CA ARG A 260 11.79 -28.28 -0.21
C ARG A 260 10.77 -27.23 -0.70
N PRO A 261 11.19 -25.99 -1.02
CA PRO A 261 12.58 -25.50 -1.12
C PRO A 261 13.20 -24.97 0.20
N GLU A 262 12.49 -25.05 1.33
CA GLU A 262 13.03 -24.67 2.65
C GLU A 262 14.19 -25.60 3.07
N ILE A 263 14.91 -25.19 4.12
CA ILE A 263 15.89 -26.05 4.77
C ILE A 263 15.15 -27.20 5.45
N ASN A 264 15.59 -28.43 5.21
CA ASN A 264 15.02 -29.60 5.86
C ASN A 264 15.45 -29.66 7.33
N THR A 265 14.50 -29.45 8.24
CA THR A 265 14.74 -29.43 9.69
C THR A 265 14.51 -30.78 10.37
N SER A 266 14.11 -31.84 9.67
CA SER A 266 13.80 -33.14 10.27
C SER A 266 14.98 -33.72 11.07
N ILE A 267 16.19 -33.59 10.56
CA ILE A 267 17.42 -34.06 11.22
C ILE A 267 17.64 -33.31 12.55
N PHE A 268 17.41 -32.00 12.57
CA PHE A 268 17.50 -31.19 13.78
C PHE A 268 16.43 -31.59 14.80
N ILE A 269 15.19 -31.77 14.34
CA ILE A 269 14.04 -32.18 15.16
C ILE A 269 14.33 -33.49 15.89
N GLU A 270 14.75 -34.53 15.17
CA GLU A 270 15.09 -35.85 15.74
C GLU A 270 16.25 -35.75 16.75
N LYS A 271 17.28 -34.96 16.41
CA LYS A 271 18.45 -34.78 17.27
C LYS A 271 18.11 -34.03 18.56
N ALA A 272 17.30 -32.97 18.49
CA ALA A 272 16.85 -32.21 19.65
C ALA A 272 16.06 -33.08 20.64
N ILE A 273 15.13 -33.89 20.12
CA ILE A 273 14.37 -34.85 20.94
C ILE A 273 15.32 -35.86 21.60
N LYS A 274 16.27 -36.42 20.84
CA LYS A 274 17.26 -37.38 21.36
C LYS A 274 18.18 -36.77 22.41
N ASP A 275 18.49 -35.48 22.31
CA ASP A 275 19.26 -34.73 23.30
C ASP A 275 18.43 -34.37 24.56
N GLY A 276 17.17 -34.84 24.64
CA GLY A 276 16.28 -34.63 25.78
C GLY A 276 15.65 -33.25 25.82
N LYS A 277 15.68 -32.49 24.72
CA LYS A 277 15.01 -31.19 24.60
C LYS A 277 13.51 -31.41 24.42
N THR A 278 12.72 -30.46 24.90
CA THR A 278 11.27 -30.42 24.61
C THR A 278 11.07 -29.66 23.30
N LEU A 279 10.64 -30.38 22.27
CA LEU A 279 10.48 -29.81 20.93
C LEU A 279 9.00 -29.55 20.62
N ALA A 280 8.72 -28.34 20.15
CA ALA A 280 7.43 -27.91 19.67
C ALA A 280 7.49 -27.56 18.16
N VAL A 281 6.38 -27.79 17.47
CA VAL A 281 6.18 -27.41 16.07
C VAL A 281 4.95 -26.51 15.91
N PRO A 282 4.84 -25.72 14.82
CA PRO A 282 3.66 -24.90 14.56
C PRO A 282 2.39 -25.72 14.35
N TYR A 283 1.30 -25.28 14.97
CA TYR A 283 -0.07 -25.67 14.64
C TYR A 283 -0.90 -24.42 14.30
N CYS A 284 -1.43 -24.35 13.09
CA CYS A 284 -2.26 -23.22 12.65
C CYS A 284 -3.73 -23.47 12.99
N VAL A 285 -4.24 -22.78 14.02
CA VAL A 285 -5.65 -22.90 14.44
C VAL A 285 -6.58 -22.32 13.39
N ASP A 286 -6.21 -21.17 12.83
CA ASP A 286 -6.90 -20.51 11.73
C ASP A 286 -5.90 -19.69 10.90
N ASP A 287 -6.37 -18.75 10.05
CA ASP A 287 -5.48 -17.93 9.21
C ASP A 287 -4.68 -16.85 9.97
N LYS A 288 -4.89 -16.71 11.28
CA LYS A 288 -4.30 -15.67 12.13
C LYS A 288 -3.50 -16.23 13.29
N ILE A 289 -3.97 -17.33 13.90
CA ILE A 289 -3.45 -17.86 15.16
C ILE A 289 -2.57 -19.08 14.90
N MET A 290 -1.33 -19.00 15.36
CA MET A 290 -0.37 -20.10 15.38
C MET A 290 -0.04 -20.43 16.84
N LYS A 291 -0.02 -21.72 17.18
CA LYS A 291 0.31 -22.24 18.51
C LYS A 291 1.48 -23.20 18.43
N ALA A 292 2.14 -23.42 19.57
CA ALA A 292 3.25 -24.36 19.71
C ALA A 292 2.77 -25.66 20.35
N TYR A 293 2.98 -26.78 19.68
CA TYR A 293 2.56 -28.11 20.16
C TYR A 293 3.75 -29.04 20.25
N LYS A 294 3.89 -29.69 21.41
CA LYS A 294 4.94 -30.67 21.69
C LYS A 294 4.79 -31.91 20.80
N ILE A 295 5.91 -32.42 20.31
CA ILE A 295 6.01 -33.73 19.66
C ILE A 295 7.04 -34.61 20.38
N GLU A 296 6.82 -35.93 20.36
CA GLU A 296 7.77 -36.92 20.87
C GLU A 296 8.51 -37.62 19.73
N SER A 297 7.92 -37.66 18.53
CA SER A 297 8.53 -38.11 17.28
C SER A 297 8.04 -37.29 16.10
N ILE A 298 8.80 -37.28 15.01
CA ILE A 298 8.34 -36.73 13.73
C ILE A 298 7.16 -37.52 13.14
N ASP A 299 7.03 -38.79 13.53
CA ASP A 299 5.90 -39.66 13.14
C ASP A 299 4.57 -39.24 13.78
N ASP A 300 4.61 -38.36 14.80
CA ASP A 300 3.40 -37.79 15.43
C ASP A 300 2.74 -36.74 14.51
N LEU A 301 3.42 -36.33 13.43
CA LEU A 301 2.94 -35.32 12.50
C LEU A 301 2.05 -35.94 11.42
N ARG A 302 0.95 -35.24 11.12
CA ARG A 302 0.05 -35.57 10.01
C ARG A 302 0.09 -34.46 8.96
N VAL A 303 -0.25 -34.79 7.72
CA VAL A 303 -0.46 -33.76 6.69
C VAL A 303 -1.69 -32.93 7.08
N GLY A 304 -1.44 -31.68 7.42
CA GLY A 304 -2.42 -30.70 7.86
C GLY A 304 -2.78 -29.69 6.78
N LYS A 305 -3.15 -28.47 7.20
CA LYS A 305 -3.53 -27.39 6.27
C LYS A 305 -2.34 -27.02 5.38
N TYR A 306 -2.61 -26.68 4.12
CA TYR A 306 -1.58 -26.29 3.13
C TYR A 306 -0.48 -27.34 2.84
N ASN A 307 -0.75 -28.63 3.09
CA ASN A 307 0.18 -29.75 2.87
C ASN A 307 1.44 -29.72 3.78
N ILE A 308 1.34 -28.98 4.90
CA ILE A 308 2.36 -28.86 5.93
C ILE A 308 2.16 -29.99 6.95
N LEU A 309 3.25 -30.50 7.50
CA LEU A 309 3.18 -31.47 8.59
C LEU A 309 2.81 -30.74 9.88
N GLU A 310 1.68 -31.11 10.47
CA GLU A 310 1.12 -30.50 11.68
C GLU A 310 0.94 -31.58 12.76
N PRO A 311 1.11 -31.23 14.05
CA PRO A 311 0.87 -32.16 15.14
C PRO A 311 -0.64 -32.43 15.30
N ASP A 312 -0.97 -33.56 15.92
CA ASP A 312 -2.36 -33.89 16.29
C ASP A 312 -2.70 -33.23 17.65
N PRO A 313 -3.53 -32.17 17.69
CA PRO A 313 -3.79 -31.43 18.92
C PRO A 313 -4.48 -32.26 20.01
N ASP A 314 -5.14 -33.37 19.65
CA ASP A 314 -5.77 -34.29 20.60
C ASP A 314 -4.76 -35.22 21.29
N LYS A 315 -3.55 -35.36 20.72
CA LYS A 315 -2.48 -36.25 21.19
C LYS A 315 -1.24 -35.49 21.67
N SER A 316 -1.11 -34.24 21.25
CA SER A 316 0.01 -33.37 21.57
C SER A 316 -0.39 -32.33 22.62
N LYS A 317 0.56 -31.95 23.47
CA LYS A 317 0.36 -30.91 24.48
C LYS A 317 0.80 -29.55 23.94
N GLU A 318 -0.06 -28.54 24.09
CA GLU A 318 0.31 -27.14 23.82
C GLU A 318 1.38 -26.66 24.80
N ILE A 319 2.39 -25.96 24.28
CA ILE A 319 3.44 -25.28 25.06
C ILE A 319 3.17 -23.79 24.96
N ASP A 320 3.21 -23.11 26.10
CA ASP A 320 3.02 -21.67 26.12
C ASP A 320 4.22 -20.97 25.46
N LYS A 321 3.95 -19.91 24.70
CA LYS A 321 5.00 -19.26 23.90
C LYS A 321 6.05 -18.58 24.80
N GLU A 322 5.66 -18.19 26.01
CA GLU A 322 6.51 -17.61 27.04
C GLU A 322 7.49 -18.62 27.65
N ASP A 323 7.19 -19.92 27.54
CA ASP A 323 8.05 -21.00 28.05
C ASP A 323 9.12 -21.43 27.03
N LEU A 324 9.10 -20.88 25.81
CA LEU A 324 10.08 -21.21 24.77
C LEU A 324 11.41 -20.50 25.04
N ASP A 325 12.51 -21.27 24.94
CA ASP A 325 13.87 -20.75 25.09
C ASP A 325 14.49 -20.38 23.74
N LEU A 326 14.19 -21.17 22.69
CA LEU A 326 14.73 -20.99 21.34
C LEU A 326 13.64 -21.21 20.28
N ILE A 327 13.59 -20.34 19.28
CA ILE A 327 12.67 -20.38 18.14
C ILE A 327 13.48 -20.36 16.85
N VAL A 328 13.40 -21.45 16.10
CA VAL A 328 13.91 -21.56 14.75
C VAL A 328 12.83 -21.08 13.79
N VAL A 329 13.11 -19.96 13.11
CA VAL A 329 12.14 -19.24 12.29
C VAL A 329 12.38 -19.53 10.81
N PRO A 330 11.36 -19.90 10.02
CA PRO A 330 11.50 -20.06 8.58
C PRO A 330 11.44 -18.70 7.86
N CYS A 331 12.11 -18.61 6.72
CA CYS A 331 12.03 -17.44 5.85
C CYS A 331 12.27 -17.80 4.38
N CYS A 332 11.78 -16.94 3.48
CA CYS A 332 12.17 -16.98 2.07
C CYS A 332 13.54 -16.32 1.87
N SER A 333 13.77 -15.22 2.61
CA SER A 333 14.99 -14.42 2.54
C SER A 333 15.18 -13.61 3.83
N VAL A 334 16.41 -13.15 4.04
CA VAL A 334 16.81 -12.20 5.09
C VAL A 334 17.85 -11.26 4.50
N ASP A 335 17.96 -10.03 5.01
CA ASP A 335 19.12 -9.15 4.76
C ASP A 335 20.09 -9.11 5.95
N MET A 336 21.24 -8.47 5.75
CA MET A 336 22.28 -8.32 6.79
C MET A 336 21.91 -7.33 7.90
N ASP A 337 20.75 -6.67 7.78
CA ASP A 337 20.16 -5.87 8.85
C ASP A 337 19.18 -6.70 9.69
N GLY A 338 18.96 -7.98 9.38
CA GLY A 338 18.09 -8.90 10.14
C GLY A 338 16.62 -8.79 9.77
N ASN A 339 16.30 -8.06 8.71
CA ASN A 339 14.95 -7.94 8.21
C ASN A 339 14.60 -9.23 7.48
N ARG A 340 13.51 -9.88 7.90
CA ARG A 340 13.08 -11.17 7.38
C ARG A 340 11.94 -11.01 6.37
N LEU A 341 12.05 -11.69 5.24
CA LEU A 341 10.93 -11.93 4.35
C LEU A 341 10.35 -13.34 4.55
N GLY A 342 9.18 -13.44 5.18
CA GLY A 342 8.44 -14.70 5.29
C GLY A 342 7.52 -14.99 4.09
N PHE A 343 6.77 -16.09 4.17
CA PHE A 343 5.89 -16.61 3.11
C PHE A 343 4.57 -15.84 2.89
N GLY A 344 4.36 -14.73 3.62
CA GLY A 344 3.31 -13.74 3.30
C GLY A 344 2.00 -13.84 4.11
N LYS A 345 1.86 -14.82 5.00
CA LYS A 345 0.68 -14.93 5.91
C LYS A 345 0.86 -14.20 7.25
N GLY A 346 2.08 -13.80 7.59
CA GLY A 346 2.39 -13.06 8.82
C GLY A 346 2.17 -13.86 10.11
N TYR A 347 2.11 -15.19 10.06
CA TYR A 347 1.97 -16.03 11.26
C TYR A 347 3.12 -15.81 12.24
N TYR A 348 4.35 -15.83 11.73
CA TYR A 348 5.54 -15.64 12.55
C TYR A 348 5.64 -14.23 13.11
N ASP A 349 5.29 -13.19 12.35
CA ASP A 349 5.32 -11.82 12.87
C ASP A 349 4.37 -11.66 14.07
N ARG A 350 3.18 -12.26 14.02
CA ARG A 350 2.22 -12.28 15.15
C ARG A 350 2.65 -13.19 16.30
N PHE A 351 3.20 -14.36 15.99
CA PHE A 351 3.63 -15.32 17.01
C PHE A 351 4.85 -14.83 17.80
N LEU A 352 5.79 -14.17 17.11
CA LEU A 352 7.02 -13.62 17.69
C LEU A 352 6.80 -12.30 18.42
N GLU A 353 5.60 -11.71 18.34
CA GLU A 353 5.26 -10.48 19.04
C GLU A 353 5.37 -10.70 20.57
N SER A 354 6.17 -9.84 21.20
CA SER A 354 6.44 -9.83 22.65
C SER A 354 7.06 -11.12 23.22
N ILE A 355 7.71 -11.96 22.41
CA ILE A 355 8.38 -13.18 22.88
C ILE A 355 9.84 -12.91 23.28
N LYS A 356 10.25 -13.46 24.44
CA LYS A 356 11.61 -13.32 24.99
C LYS A 356 12.60 -14.38 24.51
N ALA A 357 12.09 -15.48 23.97
CA ALA A 357 12.88 -16.57 23.45
C ALA A 357 13.93 -16.09 22.44
N GLU A 358 15.07 -16.80 22.40
CA GLU A 358 16.07 -16.61 21.37
C GLU A 358 15.50 -16.95 20.00
N LYS A 359 15.82 -16.15 18.98
CA LYS A 359 15.29 -16.32 17.61
C LYS A 359 16.43 -16.51 16.66
N ILE A 360 16.41 -17.61 15.90
CA ILE A 360 17.43 -17.91 14.89
C ILE A 360 16.75 -18.14 13.55
N LEU A 361 17.32 -17.53 12.51
CA LEU A 361 17.00 -17.82 11.12
C LEU A 361 17.97 -18.85 10.55
N LEU A 362 17.43 -19.85 9.89
CA LEU A 362 18.19 -20.76 9.04
C LEU A 362 17.99 -20.33 7.61
N ILE A 363 19.07 -20.06 6.88
CA ILE A 363 18.99 -19.68 5.48
C ILE A 363 20.26 -20.06 4.72
N ARG A 364 20.12 -20.46 3.46
CA ARG A 364 21.26 -20.68 2.58
C ARG A 364 21.82 -19.34 2.12
N GLU A 365 23.14 -19.21 2.01
CA GLU A 365 23.80 -17.94 1.68
C GLU A 365 23.24 -17.31 0.40
N LYS A 366 22.94 -18.12 -0.63
CA LYS A 366 22.40 -17.66 -1.91
C LYS A 366 21.02 -17.00 -1.81
N GLN A 367 20.30 -17.20 -0.70
CA GLN A 367 18.98 -16.64 -0.46
C GLN A 367 19.02 -15.34 0.37
N ILE A 368 20.21 -14.84 0.75
CA ILE A 368 20.34 -13.55 1.44
C ILE A 368 20.10 -12.40 0.45
N ALA A 369 19.10 -11.57 0.74
CA ALA A 369 18.80 -10.38 -0.03
C ALA A 369 19.72 -9.22 0.36
N LYS A 370 19.94 -8.29 -0.58
CA LYS A 370 20.70 -7.07 -0.29
C LYS A 370 19.99 -6.15 0.71
N LYS A 371 18.66 -6.08 0.59
CA LYS A 371 17.80 -5.25 1.44
C LYS A 371 16.37 -5.74 1.34
N ILE A 372 15.67 -5.79 2.48
CA ILE A 372 14.27 -6.15 2.54
C ILE A 372 13.48 -4.94 3.04
N ALA A 373 12.45 -4.56 2.29
CA ALA A 373 11.56 -3.49 2.71
C ALA A 373 10.73 -3.96 3.90
N VAL A 374 10.66 -3.15 4.96
CA VAL A 374 10.03 -3.50 6.24
C VAL A 374 8.83 -2.62 6.56
N SER A 375 7.89 -3.20 7.30
CA SER A 375 6.76 -2.51 7.94
C SER A 375 6.98 -2.51 9.45
N LYS A 376 6.23 -1.66 10.16
CA LYS A 376 6.24 -1.61 11.63
C LYS A 376 5.81 -2.90 12.34
N TYR A 377 5.23 -3.86 11.59
CA TYR A 377 4.78 -5.14 12.14
C TYR A 377 5.78 -6.27 11.93
N ASP A 378 6.83 -6.08 11.12
CA ASP A 378 7.81 -7.15 10.87
C ASP A 378 8.79 -7.25 12.04
N VAL A 379 8.98 -8.46 12.55
CA VAL A 379 9.93 -8.72 13.63
C VAL A 379 11.32 -8.96 13.05
N LYS A 380 12.30 -8.12 13.43
CA LYS A 380 13.72 -8.30 13.11
C LYS A 380 14.29 -9.48 13.90
N ILE A 381 15.18 -10.25 13.25
CA ILE A 381 15.88 -11.37 13.88
C ILE A 381 17.38 -11.16 13.69
N GLU A 382 18.10 -11.17 14.81
CA GLU A 382 19.51 -10.78 14.86
C GLU A 382 20.47 -11.94 14.61
N LYS A 383 20.00 -13.19 14.74
CA LYS A 383 20.84 -14.38 14.64
C LYS A 383 20.49 -15.16 13.38
N ILE A 384 21.47 -15.34 12.50
CA ILE A 384 21.31 -15.98 11.21
C ILE A 384 22.38 -17.06 11.08
N ILE A 385 22.00 -18.26 10.67
CA ILE A 385 22.93 -19.35 10.36
C ILE A 385 22.84 -19.68 8.88
N THR A 386 23.99 -19.66 8.22
CA THR A 386 24.18 -20.14 6.84
C THR A 386 25.21 -21.24 6.79
N GLU A 387 25.37 -21.85 5.61
CA GLU A 387 26.41 -22.86 5.38
C GLU A 387 27.84 -22.30 5.47
N LYS A 388 27.99 -20.96 5.55
CA LYS A 388 29.27 -20.29 5.75
C LYS A 388 29.56 -19.93 7.21
N GLY A 389 28.54 -19.85 8.06
CA GLY A 389 28.74 -19.57 9.47
C GLY A 389 27.53 -18.99 10.19
N PHE A 390 27.80 -18.56 11.43
CA PHE A 390 26.84 -17.91 12.31
C PHE A 390 27.06 -16.39 12.28
N TYR A 391 26.00 -15.63 12.02
CA TYR A 391 26.01 -14.17 11.98
C TYR A 391 25.16 -13.65 13.13
N LYS A 392 25.75 -12.75 13.92
CA LYS A 392 25.04 -11.97 14.94
C LYS A 392 25.03 -10.52 14.51
N ILE A 393 23.86 -10.02 14.13
CA ILE A 393 23.64 -8.63 13.74
C ILE A 393 23.61 -7.81 15.02
N LEU A 394 24.55 -6.88 15.14
CA LEU A 394 24.58 -5.95 16.24
C LEU A 394 23.45 -4.93 16.01
N SER A 395 22.53 -4.83 16.96
CA SER A 395 21.57 -3.73 17.00
C SER A 395 22.27 -2.52 17.62
N ASP A 396 22.22 -1.39 16.92
CA ASP A 396 22.72 -0.09 17.41
C ASP A 396 21.93 0.42 18.62
#